data_AF-A0A9P8Y6J5-F1
#
_entry.id   AF-A0A9P8Y6J5-F1
#
_cell.length_a   1.000
_cell.length_b   1.000
_cell.length_c   1.000
_cell.angle_alpha   90.00
_cell.angle_beta   90.00
_cell.angle_gamma   90.00
#
_symmetry.space_group_name_H-M   'P 1'
#
loop_
_entity.id
_entity.type
_entity.pdbx_description
1 polymer ?
#
loop_
_entity_poly.entity_id
_entity_poly.type
_entity_poly.pdbx_seq_one_letter_code
_entity_poly.pdbx_strand_id
1 'polypeptide(L)'
;MDGLVRLMASTGGLHMFPPLVQLHIRKADIKGAFERIEQPRFSFSWAYEPIWSSLSSETRDHCANRVRAVFSQSSIDSTVRETFVEIAYMAHVTETASKTGTMQRIELPRLTESHFYLINRLLTSPRMLTPSEAFIHLRSTDMTQDHFVVDSKRFFVLSISDSVEEALRISGLLFFKMVKGGARERWDQHVNHLWLLNGHLRRISVWLHGYNRGSPSSSKDISCMHIHDSTEYHPVLSARGLLIWASLIGEAAAAASEREVWIWPRPYAADPGIYREILAELLGSASDVSDASLPEEDLEFCRIFHLGILQNFFWDVRAEISRVLHGKP
;
A
#
# COMPACT_ATOMS: atom_id res chain seq x y z
N MET A 1 -12.79 -21.79 9.51
CA MET A 1 -13.69 -21.23 8.49
C MET A 1 -14.22 -22.29 7.53
N ASP A 2 -13.46 -23.34 7.19
CA ASP A 2 -13.90 -24.43 6.30
C ASP A 2 -15.24 -25.08 6.69
N GLY A 3 -15.44 -25.37 7.97
CA GLY A 3 -16.69 -25.94 8.47
C GLY A 3 -17.90 -25.02 8.23
N LEU A 4 -17.73 -23.70 8.42
CA LEU A 4 -18.78 -22.72 8.16
C LEU A 4 -19.05 -22.57 6.66
N VAL A 5 -18.01 -22.53 5.82
CA VAL A 5 -18.15 -22.49 4.35
C VAL A 5 -18.94 -23.70 3.86
N ARG A 6 -18.62 -24.91 4.35
CA ARG A 6 -19.34 -26.15 3.99
C ARG A 6 -20.78 -26.14 4.48
N LEU A 7 -21.01 -25.71 5.73
CA LEU A 7 -22.36 -25.57 6.27
C LEU A 7 -23.20 -24.62 5.42
N MET A 8 -22.63 -23.48 5.03
CA MET A 8 -23.31 -22.48 4.22
C MET A 8 -23.58 -22.97 2.80
N ALA A 9 -22.65 -23.70 2.18
CA ALA A 9 -22.89 -24.35 0.90
C ALA A 9 -24.08 -25.32 0.97
N SER A 10 -24.26 -26.01 2.10
CA SER A 10 -25.38 -26.93 2.32
C SER A 10 -26.73 -26.25 2.63
N THR A 11 -26.72 -25.00 3.10
CA THR A 11 -27.94 -24.25 3.48
C THR A 11 -28.38 -23.21 2.44
N GLY A 12 -27.84 -23.27 1.21
CA GLY A 12 -28.18 -22.35 0.12
C GLY A 12 -27.32 -21.08 0.04
N GLY A 13 -26.30 -20.93 0.88
CA GLY A 13 -25.32 -19.83 0.81
C GLY A 13 -25.53 -18.69 1.81
N LEU A 14 -24.65 -17.70 1.77
CA LEU A 14 -24.63 -16.56 2.70
C LEU A 14 -25.90 -15.70 2.65
N HIS A 15 -26.51 -15.58 1.47
CA HIS A 15 -27.69 -14.75 1.27
C HIS A 15 -28.94 -15.25 2.01
N MET A 16 -28.93 -16.50 2.48
CA MET A 16 -30.05 -17.10 3.22
C MET A 16 -30.15 -16.62 4.67
N PHE A 17 -29.11 -15.96 5.20
CA PHE A 17 -29.10 -15.42 6.55
C PHE A 17 -29.62 -13.97 6.59
N PRO A 18 -30.15 -13.48 7.72
CA PRO A 18 -30.49 -12.07 7.86
C PRO A 18 -29.26 -11.16 7.62
N PRO A 19 -29.44 -9.93 7.07
CA PRO A 19 -28.33 -9.05 6.68
C PRO A 19 -27.28 -8.81 7.77
N LEU A 20 -27.71 -8.64 9.03
CA LEU A 20 -26.79 -8.47 10.15
C LEU A 20 -25.91 -9.71 10.41
N VAL A 21 -26.48 -10.91 10.27
CA VAL A 21 -25.72 -12.16 10.40
C VAL A 21 -24.73 -12.28 9.26
N GLN A 22 -25.14 -11.92 8.03
CA GLN A 22 -24.22 -11.89 6.88
C GLN A 22 -23.03 -10.96 7.12
N LEU A 23 -23.29 -9.75 7.62
CA LEU A 23 -22.26 -8.77 7.95
C LEU A 23 -21.27 -9.31 9.00
N HIS A 24 -21.76 -9.96 10.05
CA HIS A 24 -20.91 -10.55 11.08
C HIS A 24 -20.04 -11.70 10.56
N ILE A 25 -20.59 -12.57 9.72
CA ILE A 25 -19.82 -13.65 9.08
C ILE A 25 -18.73 -13.07 8.18
N ARG A 26 -19.06 -12.07 7.34
CA ARG A 26 -18.07 -11.40 6.47
C ARG A 26 -16.99 -10.70 7.28
N LYS A 27 -17.36 -9.98 8.35
CA LYS A 27 -16.40 -9.35 9.25
C LYS A 27 -15.43 -10.36 9.84
N ALA A 28 -15.92 -11.52 10.29
CA ALA A 28 -15.08 -12.58 10.83
C ALA A 28 -14.17 -13.21 9.76
N ASP A 29 -14.69 -13.42 8.56
CA ASP A 29 -13.92 -13.94 7.41
C ASP A 29 -12.80 -12.98 7.02
N ILE A 30 -13.10 -11.70 6.80
CA ILE A 30 -12.13 -10.66 6.44
C ILE A 30 -11.08 -10.51 7.55
N LYS A 31 -11.48 -10.50 8.82
CA LYS A 31 -10.54 -10.44 9.94
C LYS A 31 -9.61 -11.66 9.95
N GLY A 32 -10.16 -12.86 9.80
CA GLY A 32 -9.37 -14.09 9.79
C GLY A 32 -8.48 -14.24 8.56
N ALA A 33 -8.91 -13.72 7.41
CA ALA A 33 -8.16 -13.66 6.16
C ALA A 33 -6.97 -12.69 6.30
N PHE A 34 -7.23 -11.49 6.81
CA PHE A 34 -6.20 -10.53 7.17
C PHE A 34 -5.14 -11.16 8.08
N GLU A 35 -5.54 -11.72 9.23
CA GLU A 35 -4.63 -12.30 10.22
C GLU A 35 -3.71 -13.39 9.65
N ARG A 36 -4.24 -14.20 8.73
CA ARG A 36 -3.52 -15.34 8.14
C ARG A 36 -2.77 -15.00 6.86
N ILE A 37 -2.88 -13.76 6.37
CA ILE A 37 -2.45 -13.41 5.02
C ILE A 37 -3.10 -14.38 4.02
N GLU A 38 -4.44 -14.47 4.09
CA GLU A 38 -5.27 -15.27 3.20
C GLU A 38 -6.28 -14.37 2.47
N GLN A 39 -6.84 -14.90 1.38
CA GLN A 39 -7.97 -14.27 0.70
C GLN A 39 -9.24 -14.56 1.51
N PRO A 40 -10.15 -13.59 1.64
CA PRO A 40 -11.49 -13.83 2.16
C PRO A 40 -12.17 -14.96 1.38
N ARG A 41 -12.85 -15.86 2.10
CA ARG A 41 -13.46 -17.05 1.53
C ARG A 41 -14.86 -16.80 0.99
N PHE A 42 -15.52 -15.76 1.46
CA PHE A 42 -16.83 -15.36 0.99
C PHE A 42 -16.73 -14.19 0.01
N SER A 43 -17.53 -14.24 -1.05
CA SER A 43 -17.75 -13.10 -1.92
C SER A 43 -18.39 -11.95 -1.13
N PHE A 44 -17.96 -10.74 -1.43
CA PHE A 44 -18.55 -9.56 -0.85
C PHE A 44 -19.88 -9.24 -1.53
N SER A 45 -20.91 -8.92 -0.75
CA SER A 45 -22.13 -8.30 -1.27
C SER A 45 -22.59 -7.23 -0.31
N TRP A 46 -23.12 -6.14 -0.84
CA TRP A 46 -23.60 -5.02 -0.05
C TRP A 46 -24.94 -5.34 0.60
N ALA A 47 -25.01 -5.19 1.93
CA ALA A 47 -26.27 -5.14 2.67
C ALA A 47 -26.81 -3.70 2.74
N TYR A 48 -25.91 -2.73 2.80
CA TYR A 48 -26.19 -1.30 2.78
C TYR A 48 -25.45 -0.63 1.62
N GLU A 49 -25.94 0.51 1.16
CA GLU A 49 -25.20 1.30 0.18
C GLU A 49 -23.87 1.80 0.75
N PRO A 50 -22.82 1.94 -0.09
CA PRO A 50 -21.53 2.46 0.34
C PRO A 50 -21.68 3.83 1.03
N ILE A 51 -20.82 4.10 2.01
CA ILE A 51 -20.92 5.35 2.79
C ILE A 51 -20.74 6.59 1.90
N TRP A 52 -19.99 6.47 0.82
CA TRP A 52 -19.77 7.53 -0.17
C TRP A 52 -20.92 7.73 -1.16
N SER A 53 -22.02 6.97 -1.10
CA SER A 53 -23.23 7.33 -1.85
C SER A 53 -23.88 8.62 -1.32
N SER A 54 -23.46 9.07 -0.13
CA SER A 54 -23.81 10.38 0.43
C SER A 54 -23.09 11.57 -0.23
N LEU A 55 -22.01 11.33 -0.99
CA LEU A 55 -21.26 12.38 -1.69
C LEU A 55 -21.98 12.81 -2.97
N SER A 56 -21.90 14.10 -3.31
CA SER A 56 -22.37 14.59 -4.61
C SER A 56 -21.56 13.95 -5.74
N SER A 57 -22.16 13.86 -6.94
CA SER A 57 -21.44 13.36 -8.12
C SER A 57 -20.22 14.21 -8.44
N GLU A 58 -20.32 15.54 -8.31
CA GLU A 58 -19.19 16.45 -8.52
C GLU A 58 -18.00 16.14 -7.59
N THR A 59 -18.26 15.92 -6.29
CA THR A 59 -17.21 15.56 -5.33
C THR A 59 -16.61 14.20 -5.65
N ARG A 60 -17.43 13.22 -6.03
CA ARG A 60 -16.95 11.88 -6.43
C ARG A 60 -16.09 11.92 -7.68
N ASP A 61 -16.47 12.73 -8.67
CA ASP A 61 -15.71 12.89 -9.90
C ASP A 61 -14.39 13.62 -9.63
N HIS A 62 -14.41 14.67 -8.81
CA HIS A 62 -13.21 15.38 -8.41
C HIS A 62 -12.21 14.48 -7.68
N CYS A 63 -12.66 13.74 -6.66
CA CYS A 63 -11.82 12.79 -5.92
C CYS A 63 -11.28 11.68 -6.83
N ALA A 64 -12.12 11.11 -7.69
CA ALA A 64 -11.67 10.06 -8.60
C ALA A 64 -10.65 10.56 -9.61
N ASN A 65 -10.85 11.74 -10.19
CA ASN A 65 -9.92 12.32 -11.16
C ASN A 65 -8.57 12.61 -10.53
N ARG A 66 -8.53 13.12 -9.29
CA ARG A 66 -7.27 13.33 -8.56
C ARG A 66 -6.51 12.03 -8.34
N VAL A 67 -7.17 10.99 -7.83
CA VAL A 67 -6.52 9.68 -7.63
C VAL A 67 -6.09 9.10 -8.97
N ARG A 68 -6.97 9.03 -9.98
CA ARG A 68 -6.65 8.46 -11.30
C ARG A 68 -5.53 9.21 -12.01
N ALA A 69 -5.38 10.53 -11.81
CA ALA A 69 -4.28 11.31 -12.35
C ALA A 69 -2.93 10.83 -11.79
N VAL A 70 -2.84 10.55 -10.48
CA VAL A 70 -1.62 9.99 -9.86
C VAL A 70 -1.27 8.61 -10.45
N PHE A 71 -2.27 7.78 -10.74
CA PHE A 71 -2.06 6.46 -11.36
C PHE A 71 -1.91 6.51 -12.88
N SER A 72 -2.05 7.68 -13.52
CA SER A 72 -2.16 7.76 -14.99
C SER A 72 -0.94 7.22 -15.73
N GLN A 73 0.23 7.32 -15.10
CA GLN A 73 1.50 6.85 -15.66
C GLN A 73 1.89 5.46 -15.17
N SER A 74 1.20 4.88 -14.18
CA SER A 74 1.60 3.61 -13.59
C SER A 74 0.95 2.41 -14.29
N SER A 75 1.66 1.28 -14.35
CA SER A 75 1.14 0.00 -14.87
C SER A 75 0.25 -0.75 -13.86
N ILE A 76 -0.23 -0.07 -12.83
CA ILE A 76 -1.00 -0.68 -11.75
C ILE A 76 -2.40 -1.05 -12.23
N ASP A 77 -2.85 -2.24 -11.84
CA ASP A 77 -4.13 -2.77 -12.25
C ASP A 77 -5.28 -1.79 -11.94
N SER A 78 -6.23 -1.73 -12.87
CA SER A 78 -7.40 -0.85 -12.78
C SER A 78 -8.22 -1.13 -11.51
N THR A 79 -8.30 -2.38 -11.05
CA THR A 79 -9.04 -2.71 -9.84
C THR A 79 -8.37 -2.17 -8.59
N VAL A 80 -7.04 -2.12 -8.53
CA VAL A 80 -6.32 -1.49 -7.41
C VAL A 80 -6.53 0.01 -7.41
N ARG A 81 -6.38 0.64 -8.56
CA ARG A 81 -6.64 2.08 -8.74
C ARG A 81 -8.04 2.46 -8.28
N GLU A 82 -9.07 1.75 -8.73
CA GLU A 82 -10.45 2.02 -8.33
C GLU A 82 -10.69 1.70 -6.85
N THR A 83 -9.95 0.76 -6.25
CA THR A 83 -9.96 0.57 -4.80
C THR A 83 -9.49 1.83 -4.10
N PHE A 84 -8.36 2.42 -4.52
CA PHE A 84 -7.86 3.67 -3.94
C PHE A 84 -8.78 4.87 -4.17
N VAL A 85 -9.50 4.93 -5.29
CA VAL A 85 -10.56 5.94 -5.50
C VAL A 85 -11.63 5.83 -4.41
N GLU A 86 -12.08 4.62 -4.09
CA GLU A 86 -13.08 4.40 -3.05
C GLU A 86 -12.52 4.62 -1.63
N ILE A 87 -11.25 4.31 -1.39
CA ILE A 87 -10.55 4.69 -0.15
C ILE A 87 -10.57 6.22 -0.02
N ALA A 88 -10.28 6.97 -1.09
CA ALA A 88 -10.31 8.43 -1.06
C ALA A 88 -11.73 8.97 -0.80
N TYR A 89 -12.77 8.34 -1.36
CA TYR A 89 -14.15 8.69 -1.05
C TYR A 89 -14.46 8.51 0.44
N MET A 90 -14.09 7.37 1.01
CA MET A 90 -14.33 7.12 2.42
C MET A 90 -13.53 8.08 3.30
N ALA A 91 -12.27 8.35 2.96
CA ALA A 91 -11.44 9.34 3.64
C ALA A 91 -12.09 10.73 3.62
N HIS A 92 -12.59 11.15 2.45
CA HIS A 92 -13.27 12.44 2.29
C HIS A 92 -14.56 12.54 3.14
N VAL A 93 -15.37 11.48 3.19
CA VAL A 93 -16.56 11.43 4.07
C VAL A 93 -16.14 11.61 5.53
N THR A 94 -15.13 10.85 5.98
CA THR A 94 -14.66 10.92 7.38
C THR A 94 -14.02 12.27 7.72
N GLU A 95 -13.24 12.84 6.81
CA GLU A 95 -12.62 14.15 6.97
C GLU A 95 -13.66 15.26 7.07
N THR A 96 -14.63 15.26 6.14
CA THR A 96 -15.74 16.23 6.14
C THR A 96 -16.51 16.17 7.45
N ALA A 97 -16.91 14.97 7.87
CA ALA A 97 -17.66 14.78 9.11
C ALA A 97 -16.86 15.16 10.37
N SER A 98 -15.54 14.98 10.35
CA SER A 98 -14.64 15.44 11.41
C SER A 98 -14.60 16.97 11.47
N LYS A 99 -14.36 17.64 10.34
CA LYS A 99 -14.27 19.11 10.26
C LYS A 99 -15.58 19.82 10.61
N THR A 100 -16.72 19.25 10.25
CA THR A 100 -18.04 19.82 10.53
C THR A 100 -18.59 19.42 11.91
N GLY A 101 -17.88 18.59 12.68
CA GLY A 101 -18.36 18.08 13.97
C GLY A 101 -19.55 17.12 13.86
N THR A 102 -19.82 16.56 12.67
CA THR A 102 -20.96 15.67 12.42
C THR A 102 -20.59 14.18 12.48
N MET A 103 -19.45 13.81 13.07
CA MET A 103 -19.03 12.41 13.25
C MET A 103 -20.12 11.54 13.89
N GLN A 104 -20.89 12.09 14.84
CA GLN A 104 -22.00 11.38 15.49
C GLN A 104 -23.17 11.04 14.55
N ARG A 105 -23.25 11.69 13.39
CA ARG A 105 -24.30 11.48 12.37
C ARG A 105 -23.86 10.53 11.27
N ILE A 106 -22.62 10.04 11.29
CA ILE A 106 -22.19 9.03 10.32
C ILE A 106 -22.96 7.74 10.58
N GLU A 107 -23.57 7.20 9.52
CA GLU A 107 -24.26 5.92 9.55
C GLU A 107 -23.25 4.78 9.77
N LEU A 108 -23.04 4.44 11.06
CA LEU A 108 -22.04 3.46 11.49
C LEU A 108 -22.12 2.11 10.75
N PRO A 109 -23.31 1.54 10.45
CA PRO A 109 -23.40 0.31 9.66
C PRO A 109 -22.78 0.44 8.27
N ARG A 110 -23.03 1.55 7.56
CA ARG A 110 -22.48 1.81 6.22
C ARG A 110 -20.99 2.08 6.26
N LEU A 111 -20.51 2.85 7.24
CA LEU A 111 -19.08 3.08 7.42
C LEU A 111 -18.36 1.75 7.68
N THR A 112 -18.93 0.92 8.56
CA THR A 112 -18.38 -0.39 8.93
C THR A 112 -18.34 -1.34 7.74
N GLU A 113 -19.44 -1.45 6.99
CA GLU A 113 -19.49 -2.31 5.80
C GLU A 113 -18.56 -1.80 4.70
N SER A 114 -18.51 -0.49 4.46
CA SER A 114 -17.59 0.13 3.48
C SER A 114 -16.13 -0.11 3.84
N HIS A 115 -15.77 -0.01 5.12
CA HIS A 115 -14.43 -0.33 5.59
C HIS A 115 -14.08 -1.81 5.31
N PHE A 116 -14.98 -2.75 5.61
CA PHE A 116 -14.74 -4.17 5.34
C PHE A 116 -14.70 -4.49 3.85
N TYR A 117 -15.52 -3.83 3.05
CA TYR A 117 -15.45 -3.93 1.59
C TYR A 117 -14.08 -3.55 1.05
N LEU A 118 -13.53 -2.41 1.50
CA LEU A 118 -12.24 -1.93 1.03
C LEU A 118 -11.09 -2.85 1.48
N ILE A 119 -11.13 -3.36 2.71
CA ILE A 119 -10.18 -4.38 3.16
C ILE A 119 -10.32 -5.66 2.33
N ASN A 120 -11.54 -6.10 2.04
CA ASN A 120 -11.80 -7.28 1.21
C ASN A 120 -11.18 -7.11 -0.18
N ARG A 121 -11.39 -5.96 -0.84
CA ARG A 121 -10.80 -5.62 -2.15
C ARG A 121 -9.28 -5.61 -2.13
N LEU A 122 -8.68 -5.02 -1.09
CA LEU A 122 -7.24 -5.00 -0.95
C LEU A 122 -6.69 -6.43 -0.82
N LEU A 123 -7.34 -7.29 -0.03
CA LEU A 123 -6.98 -8.71 0.17
C LEU A 123 -7.27 -9.61 -1.04
N THR A 124 -8.23 -9.27 -1.91
CA THR A 124 -8.54 -10.04 -3.11
C THR A 124 -7.58 -9.68 -4.24
N SER A 125 -6.37 -10.24 -4.17
CA SER A 125 -5.40 -10.35 -5.27
C SER A 125 -5.01 -11.80 -5.44
N PRO A 126 -4.88 -12.34 -6.68
CA PRO A 126 -4.35 -13.69 -6.90
C PRO A 126 -2.93 -13.92 -6.36
N ARG A 127 -2.18 -12.88 -5.95
CA ARG A 127 -0.74 -12.97 -5.61
C ARG A 127 -0.35 -12.60 -4.17
N MET A 128 -1.26 -12.04 -3.37
CA MET A 128 -0.99 -11.51 -2.01
C MET A 128 -0.45 -12.52 -0.98
N LEU A 129 -0.51 -13.83 -1.25
CA LEU A 129 -0.42 -14.87 -0.20
C LEU A 129 0.69 -15.90 -0.41
N THR A 130 1.48 -15.75 -1.46
CA THR A 130 2.68 -16.57 -1.61
C THR A 130 3.86 -15.74 -1.13
N PRO A 131 4.53 -16.13 -0.03
CA PRO A 131 5.95 -15.87 0.12
C PRO A 131 6.56 -16.46 -1.14
N SER A 132 6.78 -15.64 -2.16
CA SER A 132 7.45 -16.11 -3.36
C SER A 132 8.77 -16.70 -2.88
N GLU A 133 9.05 -17.96 -3.20
CA GLU A 133 10.26 -18.69 -2.78
C GLU A 133 11.53 -17.88 -3.09
N ALA A 134 11.46 -16.94 -4.04
CA ALA A 134 12.48 -15.94 -4.32
C ALA A 134 12.82 -14.98 -3.15
N PHE A 135 11.93 -14.76 -2.15
CA PHE A 135 12.27 -14.03 -0.92
C PHE A 135 13.32 -14.76 -0.07
N ILE A 136 13.41 -16.08 -0.19
CA ILE A 136 14.36 -16.92 0.55
C ILE A 136 15.76 -16.81 -0.07
N HIS A 137 15.86 -16.61 -1.39
CA HIS A 137 17.13 -16.56 -2.12
C HIS A 137 17.79 -15.18 -2.20
N LEU A 138 17.02 -14.08 -2.11
CA LEU A 138 17.56 -12.71 -2.17
C LEU A 138 18.51 -12.33 -1.02
N ARG A 139 18.57 -13.13 0.05
CA ARG A 139 19.55 -12.97 1.14
C ARG A 139 20.72 -13.95 1.07
N SER A 140 20.62 -15.03 0.27
CA SER A 140 21.65 -16.08 0.21
C SER A 140 22.69 -15.86 -0.88
N THR A 141 22.48 -14.92 -1.79
CA THR A 141 23.47 -14.58 -2.81
C THR A 141 24.34 -13.45 -2.30
N ASP A 142 25.46 -13.83 -1.69
CA ASP A 142 26.71 -13.13 -1.94
C ASP A 142 26.82 -12.87 -3.45
N MET A 143 27.19 -11.63 -3.78
CA MET A 143 27.45 -11.12 -5.13
C MET A 143 28.43 -12.04 -5.88
N THR A 144 27.91 -13.08 -6.51
CA THR A 144 28.61 -13.83 -7.55
C THR A 144 27.75 -13.76 -8.79
N GLN A 145 28.13 -12.80 -9.64
CA GLN A 145 27.82 -12.79 -11.05
C GLN A 145 28.16 -14.18 -11.60
N ASP A 146 27.18 -14.92 -12.09
CA ASP A 146 27.19 -15.39 -13.47
C ASP A 146 25.99 -16.30 -13.77
N HIS A 147 25.46 -16.12 -14.99
CA HIS A 147 24.56 -17.03 -15.71
C HIS A 147 23.07 -17.06 -15.30
N PHE A 148 22.31 -16.03 -15.67
CA PHE A 148 20.92 -16.18 -16.15
C PHE A 148 20.65 -15.22 -17.30
N VAL A 149 21.19 -15.54 -18.47
CA VAL A 149 20.91 -14.86 -19.74
C VAL A 149 19.98 -15.76 -20.54
N VAL A 150 18.67 -15.46 -20.52
CA VAL A 150 17.68 -15.51 -21.62
C VAL A 150 16.30 -15.22 -20.98
N ASP A 151 15.55 -14.27 -21.55
CA ASP A 151 14.20 -13.80 -21.14
C ASP A 151 14.02 -13.08 -19.78
N SER A 152 15.09 -12.98 -18.99
CA SER A 152 15.08 -12.48 -17.60
C SER A 152 14.53 -11.06 -17.40
N LYS A 153 14.69 -10.15 -18.38
CA LYS A 153 14.27 -8.74 -18.24
C LYS A 153 12.75 -8.56 -18.19
N ARG A 154 11.99 -9.24 -19.06
CA ARG A 154 10.51 -9.13 -19.08
C ARG A 154 9.87 -9.78 -17.86
N PHE A 155 10.36 -10.96 -17.46
CA PHE A 155 9.90 -11.61 -16.23
C PHE A 155 10.24 -10.79 -14.98
N PHE A 156 11.41 -10.14 -14.94
CA PHE A 156 11.79 -9.25 -13.84
C PHE A 156 10.94 -7.96 -13.79
N VAL A 157 10.62 -7.36 -14.95
CA VAL A 157 9.73 -6.17 -15.03
C VAL A 157 8.29 -6.50 -14.67
N LEU A 158 7.77 -7.66 -15.08
CA LEU A 158 6.45 -8.12 -14.63
C LEU A 158 6.45 -8.37 -13.11
N SER A 159 7.50 -9.02 -12.60
CA SER A 159 7.67 -9.26 -11.16
C SER A 159 7.84 -7.97 -10.34
N ILE A 160 8.35 -6.88 -10.91
CA ILE A 160 8.50 -5.60 -10.20
C ILE A 160 7.19 -4.82 -10.18
N SER A 161 6.44 -4.80 -11.28
CA SER A 161 5.10 -4.21 -11.32
C SER A 161 4.18 -4.88 -10.30
N ASP A 162 4.25 -6.21 -10.19
CA ASP A 162 3.54 -6.95 -9.14
C ASP A 162 3.99 -6.51 -7.75
N SER A 163 5.30 -6.33 -7.53
CA SER A 163 5.81 -5.93 -6.22
C SER A 163 5.38 -4.52 -5.82
N VAL A 164 5.28 -3.60 -6.79
CA VAL A 164 4.73 -2.25 -6.57
C VAL A 164 3.26 -2.33 -6.20
N GLU A 165 2.48 -3.10 -6.95
CA GLU A 165 1.05 -3.28 -6.67
C GLU A 165 0.82 -3.90 -5.28
N GLU A 166 1.55 -4.96 -4.95
CA GLU A 166 1.42 -5.65 -3.66
C GLU A 166 1.88 -4.77 -2.50
N ALA A 167 2.99 -4.03 -2.65
CA ALA A 167 3.41 -3.05 -1.66
C ALA A 167 2.30 -2.01 -1.42
N LEU A 168 1.68 -1.51 -2.49
CA LEU A 168 0.61 -0.53 -2.39
C LEU A 168 -0.64 -1.09 -1.69
N ARG A 169 -1.07 -2.32 -2.03
CA ARG A 169 -2.19 -2.99 -1.36
C ARG A 169 -1.94 -3.17 0.13
N ILE A 170 -0.74 -3.66 0.49
CA ILE A 170 -0.32 -3.86 1.88
C ILE A 170 -0.27 -2.53 2.63
N SER A 171 0.26 -1.47 2.02
CA SER A 171 0.23 -0.12 2.59
C SER A 171 -1.20 0.39 2.79
N GLY A 172 -2.14 0.12 1.87
CA GLY A 172 -3.57 0.40 2.06
C GLY A 172 -4.18 -0.32 3.26
N LEU A 173 -3.81 -1.59 3.46
CA LEU A 173 -4.25 -2.39 4.61
C LEU A 173 -3.71 -1.84 5.94
N LEU A 174 -2.44 -1.46 5.98
CA LEU A 174 -1.82 -0.82 7.14
C LEU A 174 -2.43 0.55 7.41
N PHE A 175 -2.69 1.35 6.36
CA PHE A 175 -3.36 2.64 6.45
C PHE A 175 -4.71 2.52 7.18
N PHE A 176 -5.58 1.59 6.77
CA PHE A 176 -6.87 1.39 7.43
C PHE A 176 -6.80 1.05 8.91
N LYS A 177 -5.72 0.39 9.32
CA LYS A 177 -5.51 -0.01 10.70
C LYS A 177 -5.01 1.13 11.56
N MET A 178 -4.14 1.97 11.01
CA MET A 178 -3.75 3.22 11.66
C MET A 178 -4.95 4.18 11.81
N VAL A 179 -5.95 4.15 10.89
CA VAL A 179 -7.24 4.89 10.96
C VAL A 179 -8.15 4.51 12.12
N LYS A 180 -8.10 3.26 12.59
CA LYS A 180 -9.15 2.74 13.48
C LYS A 180 -9.05 3.21 14.95
N GLY A 181 -8.07 4.04 15.34
CA GLY A 181 -7.94 4.69 16.66
C GLY A 181 -8.75 4.03 17.79
N GLY A 182 -8.30 2.88 18.28
CA GLY A 182 -9.09 2.03 19.18
C GLY A 182 -8.24 1.14 20.06
N ALA A 183 -8.84 0.64 21.15
CA ALA A 183 -8.17 -0.21 22.13
C ALA A 183 -7.43 -1.35 21.44
N ARG A 184 -6.14 -1.50 21.80
CA ARG A 184 -5.13 -2.45 21.32
C ARG A 184 -5.68 -3.88 21.13
N GLU A 185 -6.48 -4.14 20.10
CA GLU A 185 -6.40 -5.44 19.41
C GLU A 185 -4.91 -5.60 19.13
N ARG A 186 -4.29 -6.66 19.67
CA ARG A 186 -2.84 -6.81 19.65
C ARG A 186 -2.39 -6.57 18.22
N TRP A 187 -1.56 -5.54 18.04
CA TRP A 187 -1.06 -5.21 16.72
C TRP A 187 -0.02 -6.24 16.24
N ASP A 188 0.24 -7.28 17.03
CA ASP A 188 1.06 -8.45 16.69
C ASP A 188 0.61 -9.11 15.36
N GLN A 189 -0.68 -9.02 15.03
CA GLN A 189 -1.25 -9.51 13.76
C GLN A 189 -0.79 -8.71 12.52
N HIS A 190 -0.18 -7.53 12.68
CA HIS A 190 0.33 -6.68 11.59
C HIS A 190 1.76 -6.98 11.19
N VAL A 191 2.50 -7.70 12.03
CA VAL A 191 3.89 -8.10 11.79
C VAL A 191 4.04 -8.80 10.45
N ASN A 192 3.08 -9.67 10.12
CA ASN A 192 3.02 -10.42 8.87
C ASN A 192 2.89 -9.52 7.63
N HIS A 193 2.05 -8.48 7.70
CA HIS A 193 1.89 -7.53 6.59
C HIS A 193 3.10 -6.63 6.45
N LEU A 194 3.64 -6.15 7.57
CA LEU A 194 4.84 -5.33 7.57
C LEU A 194 6.06 -6.10 7.03
N TRP A 195 6.14 -7.39 7.35
CA TRP A 195 7.13 -8.30 6.78
C TRP A 195 6.97 -8.45 5.26
N LEU A 196 5.76 -8.67 4.75
CA LEU A 196 5.52 -8.75 3.30
C LEU A 196 5.85 -7.44 2.59
N LEU A 197 5.46 -6.30 3.18
CA LEU A 197 5.81 -4.98 2.66
C LEU A 197 7.33 -4.82 2.52
N ASN A 198 8.09 -5.15 3.57
CA ASN A 198 9.56 -5.13 3.54
C ASN A 198 10.13 -6.05 2.44
N GLY A 199 9.53 -7.22 2.24
CA GLY A 199 9.91 -8.12 1.15
C GLY A 199 9.76 -7.44 -0.21
N HIS A 200 8.59 -6.90 -0.51
CA HIS A 200 8.32 -6.25 -1.80
C HIS A 200 9.18 -5.00 -2.00
N LEU A 201 9.36 -4.17 -0.96
CA LEU A 201 10.23 -3.01 -1.01
C LEU A 201 11.69 -3.38 -1.25
N ARG A 202 12.21 -4.48 -0.68
CA ARG A 202 13.56 -4.97 -1.00
C ARG A 202 13.73 -5.32 -2.48
N ARG A 203 12.74 -5.97 -3.09
CA ARG A 203 12.78 -6.27 -4.53
C ARG A 203 12.82 -4.99 -5.35
N ILE A 204 12.00 -4.01 -4.97
CA ILE A 204 11.97 -2.67 -5.59
C ILE A 204 13.33 -1.97 -5.42
N SER A 205 13.94 -2.04 -4.24
CA SER A 205 15.25 -1.44 -3.98
C SER A 205 16.35 -2.06 -4.84
N VAL A 206 16.41 -3.40 -4.92
CA VAL A 206 17.38 -4.11 -5.76
C VAL A 206 17.23 -3.70 -7.23
N TRP A 207 15.99 -3.54 -7.70
CA TRP A 207 15.72 -3.04 -9.05
C TRP A 207 16.24 -1.59 -9.24
N LEU A 208 15.97 -0.69 -8.29
CA LEU A 208 16.42 0.70 -8.31
C LEU A 208 17.95 0.81 -8.33
N HIS A 209 18.63 0.06 -7.45
CA HIS A 209 20.09 0.01 -7.39
C HIS A 209 20.72 -0.51 -8.69
N GLY A 210 20.14 -1.56 -9.29
CA GLY A 210 20.59 -2.12 -10.56
C GLY A 210 20.41 -1.14 -11.72
N TYR A 211 19.33 -0.37 -11.72
CA TYR A 211 19.07 0.69 -12.70
C TYR A 211 20.11 1.82 -12.60
N ASN A 212 20.35 2.32 -11.38
CA ASN A 212 21.27 3.45 -11.16
C ASN A 212 22.73 3.10 -11.49
N ARG A 213 23.17 1.85 -11.30
CA ARG A 213 24.53 1.40 -11.67
C ARG A 213 24.69 0.98 -13.13
N GLY A 214 23.58 0.72 -13.83
CA GLY A 214 23.58 0.40 -15.27
C GLY A 214 23.82 1.60 -16.18
N SER A 215 23.86 2.81 -15.64
CA SER A 215 24.28 4.02 -16.35
C SER A 215 25.80 4.19 -16.18
N PRO A 216 26.63 3.89 -17.21
CA PRO A 216 28.06 4.09 -17.10
C PRO A 216 28.34 5.58 -16.99
N SER A 217 28.76 6.02 -15.81
CA SER A 217 29.45 7.28 -15.61
C SER A 217 30.83 7.20 -16.28
N SER A 218 30.90 7.22 -17.62
CA SER A 218 32.12 7.61 -18.31
C SER A 218 32.09 9.11 -18.53
N SER A 219 32.91 9.78 -17.75
CA SER A 219 33.21 11.20 -17.89
C SER A 219 33.64 11.57 -19.31
N LYS A 220 33.15 12.73 -19.76
CA LYS A 220 33.63 13.58 -20.87
C LYS A 220 33.10 13.21 -22.25
N ASP A 221 32.49 14.23 -22.86
CA ASP A 221 32.04 14.33 -24.25
C ASP A 221 30.73 13.65 -24.65
N ILE A 222 29.60 14.06 -24.04
CA ILE A 222 28.32 14.13 -24.78
C ILE A 222 27.57 15.41 -24.38
N SER A 223 27.81 16.45 -25.17
CA SER A 223 26.82 17.49 -25.45
C SER A 223 25.51 16.81 -25.86
N CYS A 224 24.41 17.20 -25.23
CA CYS A 224 23.07 17.17 -25.82
C CYS A 224 22.69 15.83 -26.50
N MET A 225 22.56 14.73 -25.75
CA MET A 225 21.77 13.60 -26.25
C MET A 225 20.32 13.75 -25.81
N HIS A 226 19.55 14.23 -26.77
CA HIS A 226 18.10 14.15 -26.88
C HIS A 226 17.51 12.95 -26.15
N ILE A 227 16.76 13.26 -25.09
CA ILE A 227 15.65 12.45 -24.58
C ILE A 227 14.58 12.48 -25.68
N HIS A 228 14.76 11.70 -26.73
CA HIS A 228 13.70 11.34 -27.66
C HIS A 228 14.01 9.96 -28.25
N ASP A 229 13.00 9.09 -28.18
CA ASP A 229 12.88 7.80 -28.88
C ASP A 229 13.43 6.54 -28.20
N SER A 230 13.03 6.33 -26.94
CA SER A 230 12.47 5.02 -26.54
C SER A 230 11.59 5.18 -25.30
N THR A 231 10.28 5.13 -25.49
CA THR A 231 9.26 5.05 -24.44
C THR A 231 9.34 3.70 -23.72
N GLU A 232 10.39 3.45 -22.92
CA GLU A 232 10.35 2.35 -21.95
C GLU A 232 9.61 2.83 -20.71
N TYR A 233 8.35 2.38 -20.59
CA TYR A 233 7.54 2.52 -19.40
C TYR A 233 8.29 1.87 -18.21
N HIS A 234 8.76 2.67 -17.26
CA HIS A 234 9.44 2.17 -16.08
C HIS A 234 8.47 2.09 -14.89
N PRO A 235 8.05 0.88 -14.48
CA PRO A 235 6.98 0.72 -13.50
C PRO A 235 7.27 1.40 -12.15
N VAL A 236 8.52 1.36 -11.69
CA VAL A 236 8.92 1.97 -10.40
C VAL A 236 8.95 3.50 -10.49
N LEU A 237 9.56 4.08 -11.53
CA LEU A 237 9.63 5.54 -11.71
C LEU A 237 8.23 6.13 -11.95
N SER A 238 7.39 5.42 -12.71
CA SER A 238 5.99 5.81 -12.95
C SER A 238 5.10 5.73 -11.70
N ALA A 239 5.54 5.00 -10.68
CA ALA A 239 4.85 4.83 -9.41
C ALA A 239 5.56 5.58 -8.26
N ARG A 240 6.46 6.52 -8.56
CA ARG A 240 7.30 7.20 -7.55
C ARG A 240 6.48 7.78 -6.39
N GLY A 241 5.46 8.60 -6.67
CA GLY A 241 4.58 9.16 -5.63
C GLY A 241 3.87 8.10 -4.78
N LEU A 242 3.47 6.98 -5.40
CA LEU A 242 2.83 5.85 -4.70
C LEU A 242 3.80 5.13 -3.77
N LEU A 243 5.06 4.98 -4.20
CA LEU A 243 6.12 4.32 -3.42
C LEU A 243 6.67 5.19 -2.29
N ILE A 244 6.67 6.52 -2.46
CA ILE A 244 6.94 7.46 -1.37
C ILE A 244 5.89 7.24 -0.28
N TRP A 245 4.61 7.25 -0.64
CA TRP A 245 3.54 6.99 0.32
C TRP A 245 3.67 5.61 0.98
N ALA A 246 3.89 4.56 0.20
CA ALA A 246 4.05 3.21 0.74
C ALA A 246 5.20 3.11 1.76
N SER A 247 6.31 3.81 1.50
CA SER A 247 7.46 3.91 2.41
C SER A 247 7.12 4.64 3.71
N LEU A 248 6.37 5.74 3.63
CA LEU A 248 5.92 6.49 4.82
C LEU A 248 4.94 5.67 5.68
N ILE A 249 4.02 4.93 5.05
CA ILE A 249 3.12 4.00 5.75
C ILE A 249 3.91 2.91 6.46
N GLY A 250 4.87 2.30 5.76
CA GLY A 250 5.71 1.23 6.29
C GLY A 250 6.56 1.69 7.47
N GLU A 251 7.17 2.88 7.37
CA GLU A 251 7.92 3.46 8.48
C GLU A 251 7.03 3.72 9.69
N ALA A 252 5.85 4.32 9.51
CA ALA A 252 4.94 4.63 10.61
C ALA A 252 4.50 3.35 11.34
N ALA A 253 4.20 2.29 10.58
CA ALA A 253 3.86 0.98 11.12
C ALA A 253 5.04 0.29 11.83
N ALA A 254 6.27 0.43 11.30
CA ALA A 254 7.48 -0.10 11.93
C ALA A 254 7.82 0.63 13.24
N ALA A 255 7.74 1.96 13.26
CA ALA A 255 7.93 2.76 14.47
C ALA A 255 6.89 2.41 15.54
N ALA A 256 5.65 2.12 15.15
CA ALA A 256 4.63 1.62 16.07
C ALA A 256 4.97 0.21 16.61
N SER A 257 5.48 -0.67 15.75
CA SER A 257 5.93 -2.01 16.14
C SER A 257 7.07 -1.99 17.15
N GLU A 258 8.03 -1.07 17.01
CA GLU A 258 9.15 -0.91 17.93
C GLU A 258 8.69 -0.40 19.30
N ARG A 259 7.84 0.64 19.31
CA ARG A 259 7.27 1.20 20.56
C ARG A 259 6.51 0.16 21.39
N GLU A 260 5.84 -0.79 20.72
CA GLU A 260 5.00 -1.80 21.35
C GLU A 260 5.69 -3.19 21.47
N VAL A 261 6.97 -3.29 21.10
CA VAL A 261 7.82 -4.49 21.28
C VAL A 261 7.20 -5.77 20.69
N TRP A 262 6.75 -5.72 19.44
CA TRP A 262 6.13 -6.88 18.81
C TRP A 262 7.12 -8.01 18.55
N ILE A 263 6.63 -9.25 18.59
CA ILE A 263 7.42 -10.46 18.31
C ILE A 263 7.41 -10.74 16.80
N TRP A 264 8.61 -10.75 16.21
CA TRP A 264 8.81 -11.04 14.80
C TRP A 264 9.08 -12.55 14.56
N PRO A 265 8.59 -13.14 13.45
CA PRO A 265 8.94 -14.49 13.05
C PRO A 265 10.45 -14.68 12.91
N ARG A 266 10.99 -15.81 13.40
CA ARG A 266 12.44 -15.98 13.69
C ARG A 266 13.44 -16.12 12.52
N PRO A 267 13.09 -16.02 11.22
CA PRO A 267 14.09 -15.63 10.22
C PRO A 267 14.05 -14.14 9.83
N TYR A 268 13.04 -13.38 10.24
CA TYR A 268 12.66 -12.13 9.61
C TYR A 268 12.49 -11.01 10.64
N ALA A 269 13.58 -10.30 10.94
CA ALA A 269 13.49 -9.02 11.62
C ALA A 269 12.89 -7.97 10.68
N ALA A 270 12.10 -7.04 11.22
CA ALA A 270 11.78 -5.78 10.55
C ALA A 270 13.10 -5.14 10.11
N ASP A 271 13.12 -4.62 8.89
CA ASP A 271 14.25 -3.83 8.40
C ASP A 271 13.78 -2.40 8.25
N PRO A 272 13.78 -1.62 9.35
CA PRO A 272 13.33 -0.23 9.29
C PRO A 272 14.20 0.61 8.33
N GLY A 273 15.39 0.14 7.96
CA GLY A 273 16.27 0.78 7.00
C GLY A 273 15.73 0.80 5.57
N ILE A 274 14.85 -0.14 5.19
CA ILE A 274 14.39 -0.29 3.80
C ILE A 274 13.56 0.90 3.33
N TYR A 275 12.75 1.49 4.20
CA TYR A 275 11.91 2.65 3.84
C TYR A 275 12.78 3.86 3.53
N ARG A 276 13.81 4.08 4.35
CA ARG A 276 14.81 5.13 4.13
C ARG A 276 15.59 4.89 2.85
N GLU A 277 16.00 3.65 2.59
CA GLU A 277 16.73 3.26 1.39
C GLU A 277 15.91 3.52 0.12
N ILE A 278 14.65 3.09 0.08
CA ILE A 278 13.75 3.37 -1.04
C ILE A 278 13.56 4.87 -1.25
N LEU A 279 13.32 5.63 -0.17
CA LEU A 279 13.19 7.08 -0.28
C LEU A 279 14.47 7.73 -0.82
N ALA A 280 15.64 7.30 -0.35
CA ALA A 280 16.92 7.82 -0.82
C ALA A 280 17.17 7.47 -2.31
N GLU A 281 16.80 6.27 -2.75
CA GLU A 281 16.93 5.88 -4.16
C GLU A 281 15.92 6.60 -5.07
N LEU A 282 14.71 6.91 -4.59
CA LEU A 282 13.69 7.62 -5.36
C LEU A 282 13.92 9.13 -5.43
N LEU A 283 14.47 9.72 -4.36
CA LEU A 283 14.53 11.17 -4.15
C LEU A 283 15.95 11.74 -4.18
N GLY A 284 16.97 10.89 -4.09
CA GLY A 284 18.35 11.29 -3.87
C GLY A 284 18.75 11.27 -2.39
N SER A 285 20.04 11.46 -2.11
CA SER A 285 20.55 11.42 -0.74
C SER A 285 20.00 12.57 0.10
N ALA A 286 19.97 12.42 1.43
CA ALA A 286 19.44 13.43 2.35
C ALA A 286 20.13 14.81 2.23
N SER A 287 21.38 14.86 1.76
CA SER A 287 22.10 16.10 1.48
C SER A 287 21.68 16.80 0.18
N ASP A 288 21.04 16.07 -0.74
CA ASP A 288 20.64 16.54 -2.07
C ASP A 288 19.16 16.94 -2.13
N VAL A 289 18.34 16.46 -1.19
CA VAL A 289 16.92 16.80 -1.07
C VAL A 289 16.77 18.14 -0.35
N SER A 290 16.89 19.24 -1.09
CA SER A 290 16.40 20.55 -0.62
C SER A 290 14.86 20.54 -0.62
N ASP A 291 14.22 21.27 0.30
CA ASP A 291 12.75 21.42 0.36
C ASP A 291 12.12 21.85 -0.98
N ALA A 292 12.91 22.42 -1.90
CA ALA A 292 12.48 22.90 -3.22
C ALA A 292 12.56 21.85 -4.36
N SER A 293 13.10 20.65 -4.16
CA SER A 293 13.39 19.70 -5.26
C SER A 293 12.34 18.61 -5.50
N LEU A 294 11.40 18.37 -4.58
CA LEU A 294 10.35 17.35 -4.77
C LEU A 294 9.17 17.90 -5.58
N PRO A 295 8.83 17.31 -6.74
CA PRO A 295 7.66 17.68 -7.52
C PRO A 295 6.37 17.49 -6.71
N GLU A 296 5.45 18.45 -6.85
CA GLU A 296 4.16 18.43 -6.18
C GLU A 296 3.31 17.20 -6.57
N GLU A 297 3.50 16.73 -7.80
CA GLU A 297 2.84 15.54 -8.36
C GLU A 297 3.16 14.26 -7.57
N ASP A 298 4.40 14.12 -7.09
CA ASP A 298 4.81 12.95 -6.30
C ASP A 298 4.23 12.97 -4.88
N LEU A 299 3.96 14.17 -4.37
CA LEU A 299 3.42 14.36 -3.02
C LEU A 299 1.88 14.33 -3.01
N GLU A 300 1.24 14.45 -4.17
CA GLU A 300 -0.21 14.51 -4.30
C GLU A 300 -0.89 13.28 -3.68
N PHE A 301 -0.34 12.09 -3.90
CA PHE A 301 -0.87 10.88 -3.28
C PHE A 301 -0.78 10.92 -1.75
N CYS A 302 0.35 11.39 -1.21
CA CYS A 302 0.55 11.54 0.23
C CYS A 302 -0.37 12.60 0.85
N ARG A 303 -0.83 13.58 0.07
CA ARG A 303 -1.80 14.59 0.50
C ARG A 303 -3.22 14.04 0.52
N ILE A 304 -3.59 13.27 -0.51
CA ILE A 304 -4.90 12.60 -0.58
C ILE A 304 -5.01 11.61 0.58
N PHE A 305 -3.97 10.84 0.85
CA PHE A 305 -3.93 9.80 1.88
C PHE A 305 -3.02 10.16 3.06
N HIS A 306 -3.33 11.28 3.72
CA HIS A 306 -2.50 11.78 4.82
C HIS A 306 -2.70 11.02 6.14
N LEU A 307 -1.61 10.72 6.85
CA LEU A 307 -1.67 10.08 8.19
C LEU A 307 -2.09 11.05 9.30
N GLY A 308 -2.13 12.35 9.03
CA GLY A 308 -2.58 13.36 10.00
C GLY A 308 -4.02 13.17 10.48
N ILE A 309 -4.84 12.41 9.73
CA ILE A 309 -6.21 12.01 10.14
C ILE A 309 -6.19 11.22 11.48
N LEU A 310 -5.04 10.66 11.87
CA LEU A 310 -4.94 9.53 12.80
C LEU A 310 -4.54 9.87 14.23
N GLN A 311 -3.68 10.86 14.40
CA GLN A 311 -3.04 11.10 15.71
C GLN A 311 -3.15 12.57 16.15
N ASN A 312 -4.09 13.34 15.58
CA ASN A 312 -4.23 14.78 15.84
C ASN A 312 -2.89 15.54 15.70
N PHE A 313 -2.06 15.11 14.76
CA PHE A 313 -0.76 15.72 14.48
C PHE A 313 -0.80 16.37 13.09
N PHE A 314 0.04 17.39 12.95
CA PHE A 314 0.25 18.04 11.67
C PHE A 314 0.97 17.09 10.71
N TRP A 315 0.34 16.76 9.59
CA TRP A 315 0.96 15.95 8.55
C TRP A 315 1.56 16.86 7.48
N ASP A 316 2.87 17.06 7.59
CA ASP A 316 3.67 17.66 6.53
C ASP A 316 4.48 16.55 5.86
N VAL A 317 4.10 16.22 4.63
CA VAL A 317 4.73 15.16 3.84
C VAL A 317 6.23 15.42 3.71
N ARG A 318 6.66 16.68 3.51
CA ARG A 318 8.08 17.02 3.32
C ARG A 318 8.85 16.88 4.63
N ALA A 319 8.25 17.28 5.75
CA ALA A 319 8.83 17.08 7.07
C ALA A 319 8.96 15.59 7.41
N GLU A 320 7.95 14.78 7.09
CA GLU A 320 7.98 13.33 7.33
C GLU A 320 9.01 12.61 6.45
N ILE A 321 9.09 12.94 5.16
CA ILE A 321 10.16 12.44 4.28
C ILE A 321 11.53 12.80 4.86
N SER A 322 11.71 14.06 5.27
CA SER A 322 12.95 14.53 5.88
C SER A 322 13.28 13.78 7.16
N ARG A 323 12.29 13.54 8.03
CA ARG A 323 12.44 12.77 9.28
C ARG A 323 12.95 11.36 9.00
N VAL A 324 12.34 10.65 8.05
CA VAL A 324 12.73 9.28 7.68
C VAL A 324 14.13 9.25 7.05
N LEU A 325 14.46 10.21 6.17
CA LEU A 325 15.78 10.28 5.53
C LEU A 325 16.91 10.60 6.52
N HIS A 326 16.67 11.50 7.49
CA HIS A 326 17.69 11.94 8.44
C HIS A 326 17.78 11.08 9.70
N GLY A 327 16.83 10.17 9.93
CA GLY A 327 16.80 9.28 11.08
C GLY A 327 16.72 10.01 12.42
N LYS A 328 16.22 11.25 12.44
CA LYS A 328 15.99 12.00 13.67
C LYS A 328 14.51 11.86 14.06
N PRO A 329 14.19 11.50 15.31
CA PRO A 329 12.82 11.45 15.80
C PRO A 329 12.18 12.85 15.86
#